data_AF-E2BUI2-F1
#
_entry.id   AF-E2BUI2-F1
#
_cell.length_a   1.000
_cell.length_b   1.000
_cell.length_c   1.000
_cell.angle_alpha   90.00
_cell.angle_beta   90.00
_cell.angle_gamma   90.00
#
_symmetry.space_group_name_H-M   'P 1'
#
loop_
_entity.id
_entity.type
_entity.pdbx_description
1 polymer ?
#
loop_
_entity_poly.entity_id
_entity_poly.type
_entity_poly.pdbx_seq_one_letter_code
_entity_poly.pdbx_strand_id
1 'polypeptide(L)'
;FSSLCERSKRRRIQQLKNKHSADELAYAAQMQLRSEGKSAEANIVKQVIVKTDSSTSILDKKVNDASSSQKNINIIPYTPREALAFMLDTDMSKASYHLIRTQAKLRGVDLYPSYDRVKEAKRECYPSSDFITITDTKSEIKLQALL
;
A
#
# COMPACT_ATOMS: atom_id res chain seq x y z
N PHE A 1 -18.93 24.86 -15.87
CA PHE A 1 -18.46 23.46 -16.00
C PHE A 1 -18.35 22.79 -14.63
N SER A 2 -17.82 23.49 -13.61
CA SER A 2 -17.66 23.01 -12.22
C SER A 2 -18.91 22.48 -11.54
N SER A 3 -20.09 23.06 -11.78
CA SER A 3 -21.37 22.66 -11.14
C SER A 3 -22.15 21.54 -11.86
N LEU A 4 -21.64 21.03 -12.98
CA LEU A 4 -22.33 19.99 -13.76
C LEU A 4 -21.85 18.58 -13.39
N CYS A 5 -22.72 17.59 -13.52
CA CYS A 5 -22.33 16.17 -13.43
C CYS A 5 -21.53 15.71 -14.67
N GLU A 6 -20.77 14.63 -14.52
CA GLU A 6 -19.86 14.12 -15.56
C GLU A 6 -20.56 13.79 -16.89
N ARG A 7 -21.78 13.23 -16.85
CA ARG A 7 -22.56 12.94 -18.06
C ARG A 7 -22.86 14.21 -18.85
N SER A 8 -23.25 15.28 -18.16
CA SER A 8 -23.58 16.57 -18.78
C SER A 8 -22.34 17.29 -19.31
N LYS A 9 -21.20 17.19 -18.61
CA LYS A 9 -19.90 17.70 -19.07
C LYS A 9 -19.48 17.01 -20.38
N ARG A 10 -19.53 15.67 -20.44
CA ARG A 10 -19.20 14.88 -21.64
C ARG A 10 -20.08 15.24 -22.84
N ARG A 11 -21.40 15.34 -22.63
CA ARG A 11 -22.34 15.75 -23.69
C ARG A 11 -22.03 17.14 -24.23
N ARG A 12 -21.66 18.09 -23.36
CA ARG A 12 -21.36 19.47 -23.73
C ARG A 12 -20.06 19.62 -24.54
N ILE A 13 -19.04 18.78 -24.27
CA ILE A 13 -17.76 18.80 -25.02
C ILE A 13 -17.78 17.92 -26.27
N GLN A 14 -18.86 17.17 -26.52
CA GLN A 14 -18.95 16.22 -27.63
C GLN A 14 -18.74 16.90 -28.99
N GLN A 15 -19.34 18.08 -29.20
CA GLN A 15 -19.16 18.84 -30.43
C GLN A 15 -17.71 19.30 -30.62
N LEU A 16 -17.06 19.72 -29.54
CA LEU A 16 -15.65 20.16 -29.56
C LEU A 16 -14.71 18.98 -29.88
N LYS A 17 -14.95 17.82 -29.24
CA LYS A 17 -14.19 16.58 -29.47
C LYS A 17 -14.33 16.07 -30.91
N ASN A 18 -15.51 16.20 -31.50
CA ASN A 18 -15.75 15.72 -32.87
C ASN A 18 -15.17 16.65 -33.94
N LYS A 19 -14.96 17.93 -33.62
CA LYS A 19 -14.53 18.95 -34.60
C LYS A 19 -13.00 19.11 -34.68
N HIS A 20 -12.28 18.81 -33.59
CA HIS A 20 -10.86 19.08 -33.46
C HIS A 20 -10.06 17.82 -33.16
N SER A 21 -8.79 17.80 -33.61
CA SER A 21 -7.87 16.71 -33.30
C SER A 21 -7.46 16.70 -31.82
N ALA A 22 -7.03 15.55 -31.31
CA ALA A 22 -6.52 15.43 -29.95
C ALA A 22 -5.35 16.40 -29.68
N ASP A 23 -4.45 16.56 -30.65
CA ASP A 23 -3.28 17.43 -30.54
C ASP A 23 -3.66 18.91 -30.46
N GLU A 24 -4.64 19.33 -31.28
CA GLU A 24 -5.17 20.70 -31.26
C GLU A 24 -5.82 21.03 -29.91
N LEU A 25 -6.62 20.09 -29.37
CA LEU A 25 -7.27 20.26 -28.07
C LEU A 25 -6.25 20.32 -26.93
N ALA A 26 -5.19 19.54 -27.03
CA ALA A 26 -4.15 19.47 -26.01
C ALA A 26 -3.26 20.73 -26.03
N TYR A 27 -2.95 21.26 -27.22
CA TYR A 27 -2.29 22.56 -27.37
C TYR A 27 -3.19 23.73 -26.91
N ALA A 28 -4.48 23.71 -27.24
CA ALA A 28 -5.44 24.72 -26.78
C ALA A 28 -5.55 24.75 -25.25
N ALA A 29 -5.59 23.58 -24.60
CA ALA A 29 -5.57 23.48 -23.14
C ALA A 29 -4.28 24.04 -22.55
N GLN A 30 -3.13 23.76 -23.16
CA GLN A 30 -1.85 24.33 -22.74
C GLN A 30 -1.84 25.87 -22.81
N MET A 31 -2.32 26.45 -23.91
CA MET A 31 -2.36 27.90 -24.10
C MET A 31 -3.32 28.56 -23.11
N GLN A 32 -4.48 27.96 -22.86
CA GLN A 32 -5.44 28.45 -21.88
C GLN A 32 -4.82 28.48 -20.47
N LEU A 33 -4.16 27.42 -20.04
CA LEU A 33 -3.49 27.35 -18.73
C LEU A 33 -2.38 28.40 -18.59
N ARG A 34 -1.62 28.69 -19.65
CA ARG A 34 -0.63 29.77 -19.64
C ARG A 34 -1.27 31.15 -19.49
N SER A 35 -2.38 31.38 -20.20
CA SER A 35 -3.11 32.65 -20.11
C SER A 35 -3.69 32.90 -18.72
N GLU A 36 -4.04 31.83 -18.00
CA GLU A 36 -4.51 31.86 -16.61
C GLU A 36 -3.37 31.94 -15.57
N GLY A 37 -2.11 32.02 -16.01
CA GLY A 37 -0.94 32.05 -15.12
C GLY A 37 -0.54 30.68 -14.53
N LYS A 38 -1.24 29.61 -14.89
CA LYS A 38 -1.02 28.22 -14.45
C LYS A 38 0.09 27.54 -15.25
N SER A 39 1.29 28.08 -15.12
CA SER A 39 2.46 27.69 -15.93
C SER A 39 2.94 26.26 -15.62
N ALA A 40 2.75 25.78 -14.39
CA ALA A 40 3.14 24.43 -13.99
C ALA A 40 2.26 23.38 -14.68
N GLU A 41 0.95 23.59 -14.65
CA GLU A 41 -0.06 22.73 -15.27
C GLU A 41 0.09 22.70 -16.79
N ALA A 42 0.36 23.85 -17.42
CA ALA A 42 0.66 23.92 -18.84
C ALA A 42 1.92 23.11 -19.21
N ASN A 43 2.96 23.13 -18.36
CA ASN A 43 4.18 22.36 -18.58
C ASN A 43 3.96 20.84 -18.41
N ILE A 44 3.03 20.42 -17.54
CA ILE A 44 2.63 19.01 -17.42
C ILE A 44 1.94 18.55 -18.71
N VAL A 45 0.94 19.31 -19.19
CA VAL A 45 0.22 19.01 -20.43
C VAL A 45 1.20 18.90 -21.61
N LYS A 46 2.14 19.84 -21.75
CA LYS A 46 3.20 19.78 -22.78
C LYS A 46 4.04 18.50 -22.67
N GLN A 47 4.45 18.12 -21.46
CA GLN A 47 5.27 16.93 -21.26
C GLN A 47 4.52 15.64 -21.58
N VAL A 48 3.21 15.57 -21.32
CA VAL A 48 2.41 14.40 -21.65
C VAL A 48 2.25 14.26 -23.17
N ILE A 49 1.94 15.36 -23.88
CA ILE A 49 1.75 15.35 -25.34
C ILE A 49 3.06 15.12 -26.12
N VAL A 50 4.17 15.76 -25.69
CA VAL A 50 5.46 15.62 -26.41
C VAL A 50 6.12 14.26 -26.14
N LYS A 51 5.77 13.57 -25.04
CA LYS A 51 6.36 12.27 -24.70
C LYS A 51 5.52 11.07 -25.16
N THR A 52 4.33 11.26 -25.73
CA THR A 52 3.55 10.13 -26.27
C THR A 52 4.19 9.48 -27.50
N ASP A 53 5.09 10.18 -28.21
CA ASP A 53 5.85 9.59 -29.33
C ASP A 53 7.09 8.81 -28.87
N SER A 54 7.48 8.91 -27.60
CA SER A 54 8.67 8.27 -27.04
C SER A 54 8.30 7.52 -25.77
N SER A 55 7.74 6.33 -25.96
CA SER A 55 7.62 5.22 -24.99
C SER A 55 7.22 5.61 -23.57
N THR A 56 5.98 5.27 -23.22
CA THR A 56 5.36 5.12 -21.88
C THR A 56 6.31 4.54 -20.81
N SER A 57 7.27 5.32 -20.31
CA SER A 57 8.22 4.87 -19.27
C SER A 57 8.73 5.99 -18.36
N ILE A 58 8.33 7.26 -18.59
CA ILE A 58 8.81 8.42 -17.81
C ILE A 58 7.73 9.00 -16.88
N LEU A 59 6.44 8.82 -17.17
CA LEU A 59 5.38 9.30 -16.26
C LEU A 59 5.34 8.52 -14.94
N ASP A 60 5.78 7.26 -14.94
CA ASP A 60 6.00 6.49 -13.70
C ASP A 60 7.24 6.95 -12.91
N LYS A 61 8.16 7.69 -13.55
CA LYS A 61 9.41 8.14 -12.92
C LYS A 61 9.26 9.52 -12.29
N LYS A 62 8.62 10.47 -12.97
CA LYS A 62 8.63 11.88 -12.52
C LYS A 62 7.58 12.25 -11.46
N VAL A 63 6.51 11.47 -11.30
CA VAL A 63 5.60 11.60 -10.14
C VAL A 63 6.27 11.08 -8.85
N ASN A 64 7.26 10.19 -8.97
CA ASN A 64 8.09 9.76 -7.84
C ASN A 64 9.22 10.75 -7.52
N ASP A 65 9.72 11.50 -8.50
CA ASP A 65 10.87 12.39 -8.33
C ASP A 65 10.58 13.67 -7.52
N ALA A 66 9.35 14.21 -7.52
CA ALA A 66 8.99 15.36 -6.67
C ALA A 66 8.76 14.99 -5.19
N SER A 67 8.63 13.69 -4.90
CA SER A 67 8.53 13.12 -3.55
C SER A 67 9.91 12.65 -3.01
N SER A 68 10.98 12.82 -3.79
CA SER A 68 12.28 12.16 -3.58
C SER A 68 13.19 12.75 -2.49
N SER A 69 12.69 13.67 -1.66
CA SER A 69 13.41 14.09 -0.42
C SER A 69 13.00 13.27 0.80
N GLN A 70 11.94 12.47 0.71
CA GLN A 70 11.61 11.49 1.74
C GLN A 70 12.21 10.15 1.32
N LYS A 71 13.27 9.74 2.02
CA LYS A 71 13.76 8.36 1.98
C LYS A 71 12.54 7.45 2.11
N ASN A 72 12.14 6.77 1.03
CA ASN A 72 11.14 5.71 1.09
C ASN A 72 11.78 4.58 1.90
N ILE A 73 11.62 4.64 3.23
CA ILE A 73 12.02 3.57 4.12
C ILE A 73 11.09 2.41 3.78
N ASN A 74 11.61 1.42 3.07
CA ASN A 74 10.91 0.15 2.88
C ASN A 74 10.72 -0.46 4.27
N ILE A 75 9.50 -0.42 4.78
CA ILE A 75 9.15 -1.03 6.06
C ILE A 75 9.08 -2.54 5.83
N ILE A 76 9.96 -3.28 6.50
CA ILE A 76 9.97 -4.74 6.46
C ILE A 76 9.02 -5.23 7.58
N PRO A 77 7.89 -5.86 7.25
CA PRO A 77 6.97 -6.38 8.25
C PRO A 77 7.54 -7.61 8.95
N TYR A 78 7.10 -7.84 10.19
CA TYR A 78 7.44 -9.06 10.92
C TYR A 78 6.81 -10.29 10.25
N THR A 79 7.59 -11.35 10.13
CA THR A 79 7.04 -12.69 9.86
C THR A 79 6.29 -13.22 11.09
N PRO A 80 5.38 -14.20 10.94
CA PRO A 80 4.65 -14.78 12.07
C PRO A 80 5.56 -15.33 13.17
N ARG A 81 6.70 -15.92 12.81
CA ARG A 81 7.68 -16.48 13.76
C ARG A 81 8.46 -15.39 14.48
N GLU A 82 8.89 -14.34 13.78
CA GLU A 82 9.54 -13.19 14.41
C GLU A 82 8.58 -12.45 15.35
N ALA A 83 7.31 -12.31 14.96
CA ALA A 83 6.29 -11.73 15.83
C ALA A 83 6.03 -12.60 17.08
N LEU A 84 6.04 -13.93 16.94
CA LEU A 84 5.95 -14.84 18.09
C LEU A 84 7.17 -14.70 19.01
N ALA A 85 8.39 -14.65 18.46
CA ALA A 85 9.61 -14.43 19.22
C ALA A 85 9.55 -13.08 19.97
N PHE A 86 9.20 -12.01 19.26
CA PHE A 86 9.01 -10.69 19.85
C PHE A 86 7.98 -10.69 21.00
N MET A 87 6.86 -11.40 20.86
CA MET A 87 5.88 -11.55 21.93
C MET A 87 6.45 -12.27 23.16
N LEU A 88 7.28 -13.29 22.96
CA LEU A 88 7.92 -14.05 24.04
C LEU A 88 9.02 -13.22 24.73
N ASP A 89 9.88 -12.57 23.95
CA ASP A 89 10.99 -11.74 24.46
C ASP A 89 10.51 -10.55 25.30
N THR A 90 9.26 -10.12 25.09
CA THR A 90 8.65 -8.98 25.78
C THR A 90 7.56 -9.37 26.78
N ASP A 91 7.36 -10.67 27.03
CA ASP A 91 6.30 -11.22 27.89
C ASP A 91 4.90 -10.63 27.58
N MET A 92 4.63 -10.43 26.29
CA MET A 92 3.48 -9.67 25.84
C MET A 92 2.20 -10.50 25.87
N SER A 93 1.16 -9.98 26.54
CA SER A 93 -0.18 -10.57 26.47
C SER A 93 -0.77 -10.46 25.06
N LYS A 94 -1.72 -11.34 24.71
CA LYS A 94 -2.50 -11.24 23.46
C LYS A 94 -3.16 -9.87 23.30
N ALA A 95 -3.68 -9.28 24.40
CA ALA A 95 -4.33 -7.98 24.37
C ALA A 95 -3.34 -6.86 24.03
N SER A 96 -2.15 -6.89 24.64
CA SER A 96 -1.06 -5.94 24.37
C SER A 96 -0.58 -6.03 22.92
N TYR A 97 -0.46 -7.24 22.36
CA TYR A 97 -0.11 -7.45 20.95
C TYR A 97 -1.16 -6.84 20.00
N HIS A 98 -2.45 -7.09 20.29
CA HIS A 98 -3.53 -6.47 19.51
C HIS A 98 -3.52 -4.95 19.59
N LEU A 99 -3.25 -4.38 20.77
CA LEU A 99 -3.14 -2.95 20.96
C LEU A 99 -2.02 -2.37 20.07
N ILE A 100 -0.80 -2.90 20.17
CA ILE A 100 0.36 -2.40 19.40
C ILE A 100 0.11 -2.54 17.89
N ARG A 101 -0.44 -3.68 17.44
CA ARG A 101 -0.79 -3.88 16.03
C ARG A 101 -1.83 -2.87 15.55
N THR A 102 -2.86 -2.61 16.35
CA THR A 102 -3.91 -1.63 16.01
C THR A 102 -3.31 -0.22 15.94
N GLN A 103 -2.46 0.13 16.90
CA GLN A 103 -1.75 1.41 16.94
C GLN A 103 -0.82 1.61 15.74
N ALA A 104 -0.14 0.56 15.27
CA ALA A 104 0.68 0.62 14.05
C ALA A 104 -0.19 0.85 12.79
N LYS A 105 -1.31 0.12 12.67
CA LYS A 105 -2.23 0.27 11.54
C LYS A 105 -2.89 1.64 11.48
N LEU A 106 -3.26 2.21 12.64
CA LEU A 106 -3.80 3.57 12.72
C LEU A 106 -2.81 4.62 12.19
N ARG A 107 -1.51 4.36 12.29
CA ARG A 107 -0.44 5.21 11.74
C ARG A 107 -0.09 4.87 10.28
N GLY A 108 -0.90 4.03 9.63
CA GLY A 108 -0.72 3.65 8.23
C GLY A 108 0.34 2.58 7.99
N VAL A 109 0.82 1.90 9.03
CA VAL A 109 1.88 0.89 8.91
C VAL A 109 1.36 -0.50 9.28
N ASP A 110 1.41 -1.44 8.33
CA ASP A 110 1.10 -2.85 8.60
C ASP A 110 2.36 -3.64 8.98
N LEU A 111 2.89 -3.36 10.17
CA LEU A 111 4.16 -3.93 10.65
C LEU A 111 4.02 -5.33 11.22
N TYR A 112 2.92 -5.62 11.92
CA TYR A 112 2.74 -6.84 12.70
C TYR A 112 1.68 -7.76 12.09
N PRO A 113 1.97 -9.07 11.93
CA PRO A 113 1.03 -10.03 11.37
C PRO A 113 -0.22 -10.18 12.25
N SER A 114 -1.31 -10.70 11.69
CA SER A 114 -2.50 -11.02 12.50
C SER A 114 -2.18 -12.04 13.58
N TYR A 115 -2.89 -11.96 14.71
CA TYR A 115 -2.68 -12.90 15.80
C TYR A 115 -2.99 -14.35 15.41
N ASP A 116 -3.89 -14.57 14.45
CA ASP A 116 -4.19 -15.92 13.96
C ASP A 116 -2.97 -16.58 13.31
N ARG A 117 -2.18 -15.82 12.53
CA ARG A 117 -0.91 -16.30 11.95
C ARG A 117 0.14 -16.57 13.03
N VAL A 118 0.21 -15.71 14.05
CA VAL A 118 1.11 -15.93 15.21
C VAL A 118 0.69 -17.18 15.99
N LYS A 119 -0.62 -17.42 16.12
CA LYS A 119 -1.19 -18.61 16.76
C LYS A 119 -0.88 -19.88 15.96
N GLU A 120 -0.92 -19.83 14.63
CA GLU A 120 -0.48 -20.91 13.75
C GLU A 120 1.00 -21.20 13.96
N ALA A 121 1.87 -20.19 13.91
CA ALA A 121 3.29 -20.34 14.20
C ALA A 121 3.54 -20.93 15.61
N LYS A 122 2.73 -20.55 16.60
CA LYS A 122 2.80 -21.12 17.95
C LYS A 122 2.40 -22.60 17.98
N ARG A 123 1.42 -23.02 17.17
CA ARG A 123 1.00 -24.41 17.04
C ARG A 123 2.06 -25.27 16.36
N GLU A 124 2.73 -24.75 15.34
CA GLU A 124 3.83 -25.43 14.64
C GLU A 124 4.99 -25.77 15.57
N CYS A 125 5.17 -25.02 16.66
CA CYS A 125 6.21 -25.29 17.66
C CYS A 125 5.83 -26.37 18.69
N TYR A 126 4.57 -26.81 18.75
CA TYR A 126 4.14 -27.85 19.68
C TYR A 126 4.23 -29.24 19.04
N PRO A 127 4.65 -30.27 19.78
CA PRO A 127 4.54 -31.65 19.31
C PRO A 127 3.07 -32.05 19.14
N SER A 128 2.81 -33.13 18.38
CA SER A 128 1.45 -33.64 18.20
C SER A 128 0.77 -33.92 19.55
N SER A 129 -0.52 -33.64 19.63
CA SER A 129 -1.34 -33.89 20.83
C SER A 129 -1.29 -35.34 21.29
N ASP A 130 -1.08 -36.28 20.37
CA ASP A 130 -1.03 -37.72 20.66
C ASP A 130 0.20 -38.12 21.50
N PHE A 131 1.21 -37.26 21.53
CA PHE A 131 2.44 -37.46 22.29
C PHE A 131 2.49 -36.67 23.61
N ILE A 132 1.42 -35.90 23.91
CA ILE A 132 1.31 -35.07 25.10
C ILE A 132 0.30 -35.71 26.05
N THR A 133 0.71 -35.96 27.29
CA THR A 133 -0.18 -36.42 28.36
C THR A 133 -0.14 -35.41 29.50
N ILE A 134 -1.29 -34.85 29.85
CA ILE A 134 -1.44 -33.87 30.93
C ILE A 134 -2.43 -34.44 31.94
N THR A 135 -2.00 -34.60 33.18
CA THR A 135 -2.83 -34.93 34.33
C THR A 135 -2.77 -33.79 35.34
N ASP A 136 -3.64 -33.80 36.36
CA ASP A 136 -3.69 -32.75 37.38
C ASP A 136 -2.36 -32.56 38.13
N THR A 137 -1.52 -33.60 38.14
CA THR A 137 -0.27 -33.65 38.90
C THR A 137 0.99 -33.60 38.04
N LYS A 138 0.93 -33.87 36.74
CA LYS A 138 2.11 -33.90 35.86
C LYS A 138 1.78 -33.66 34.39
N SER A 139 2.80 -33.26 33.63
CA SER A 139 2.78 -33.22 32.18
C SER A 139 3.96 -34.03 31.62
N GLU A 140 3.69 -34.90 30.66
CA GLU A 140 4.67 -35.79 30.04
C GLU A 140 4.58 -35.67 28.51
N ILE A 141 5.75 -35.65 27.87
CA ILE A 141 5.87 -35.64 26.40
C ILE A 141 6.78 -36.81 26.02
N LYS A 142 6.37 -37.62 25.03
CA LYS A 142 7.21 -38.71 24.54
C LYS A 142 8.49 -38.17 23.90
N LEU A 143 9.64 -38.74 24.26
CA LEU A 143 10.94 -38.26 23.79
C LEU A 143 11.04 -38.25 22.26
N GLN A 144 10.46 -39.23 21.57
CA GLN A 144 10.44 -39.32 20.11
C GLN A 144 9.71 -38.14 19.44
N ALA A 145 8.87 -37.40 20.17
CA ALA A 145 8.17 -36.24 19.64
C ALA A 145 8.96 -34.92 19.82
N LEU A 146 10.07 -34.97 20.57
CA LEU A 146 10.95 -33.82 20.85
C LEU A 146 12.26 -33.87 20.06
N LEU A 147 12.61 -35.04 19.53
CA LEU A 147 13.80 -35.31 18.71
C LEU A 147 13.45 -35.24 17.22
#